data_AF-D7G2A8-F1
#
_entry.id   AF-D7G2A8-F1
#
_cell.length_a   1.000
_cell.length_b   1.000
_cell.length_c   1.000
_cell.angle_alpha   90.00
_cell.angle_beta   90.00
_cell.angle_gamma   90.00
#
_symmetry.space_group_name_H-M   'P 1'
#
loop_
_entity.id
_entity.type
_entity.pdbx_description
1 polymer ?
#
loop_
_entity_poly.entity_id
_entity_poly.type
_entity_poly.pdbx_seq_one_letter_code
_entity_poly.pdbx_strand_id
1 'polypeptide(L)'
;MQESPRTSLLLSGADAGLRDSTGVSPIDLAVDHSQDKIVVALAQKGVDLEGADEPSLESAVGHNHFSTVRVLLAVGANANPVSDHVSYTTVLQFAAYTDNAAAIPVVIEAGANVESADLHDETPLFSAATHGSCAAMRAILQLGADIDAKK
;
A
#
# COMPACT_ATOMS: atom_id res chain seq x y z
N MET A 1 -3.76 -24.22 15.50
CA MET A 1 -3.78 -22.76 15.40
C MET A 1 -5.22 -22.34 15.58
N GLN A 2 -5.53 -21.66 16.68
CA GLN A 2 -6.87 -21.17 16.98
C GLN A 2 -7.00 -19.80 16.31
N GLU A 3 -7.97 -19.63 15.43
CA GLU A 3 -8.29 -18.32 14.86
C GLU A 3 -8.79 -17.41 15.99
N SER A 4 -8.28 -16.18 16.04
CA SER A 4 -8.58 -15.22 17.10
C SER A 4 -10.08 -14.86 17.05
N PRO A 5 -10.81 -14.67 18.16
CA PRO A 5 -12.26 -14.42 18.13
C PRO A 5 -12.67 -13.20 17.30
N ARG A 6 -11.72 -12.30 17.02
CA ARG A 6 -11.90 -11.13 16.15
C ARG A 6 -12.07 -11.48 14.67
N THR A 7 -11.38 -12.52 14.18
CA THR A 7 -11.48 -12.95 12.77
C THR A 7 -12.79 -13.69 12.49
N SER A 8 -13.33 -14.40 13.49
CA SER A 8 -14.65 -15.05 13.39
C SER A 8 -15.82 -14.08 13.29
N LEU A 9 -15.72 -12.88 13.87
CA LEU A 9 -16.83 -11.92 13.88
C LEU A 9 -17.09 -11.33 12.48
N LEU A 10 -16.02 -11.11 11.70
CA LEU A 10 -16.07 -10.57 10.35
C LEU A 10 -16.73 -11.50 9.33
N LEU A 11 -16.63 -12.81 9.57
CA LEU A 11 -17.27 -13.84 8.74
C LEU A 11 -18.75 -14.09 9.13
N SER A 12 -19.20 -13.57 10.28
CA SER A 12 -20.54 -13.83 10.84
C SER A 12 -21.65 -12.83 10.43
N GLY A 13 -21.41 -11.98 9.43
CA GLY A 13 -22.41 -11.01 8.95
C GLY A 13 -22.43 -9.67 9.69
N ALA A 14 -21.36 -9.36 10.43
CA ALA A 14 -21.08 -7.98 10.83
C ALA A 14 -20.78 -7.15 9.56
N ASP A 15 -21.27 -5.93 9.50
CA ASP A 15 -20.95 -5.00 8.42
C ASP A 15 -19.45 -4.68 8.49
N ALA A 16 -18.71 -5.25 7.54
CA ALA A 16 -17.26 -5.18 7.51
C ALA A 16 -16.74 -3.82 7.03
N GLY A 17 -17.62 -2.91 6.61
CA GLY A 17 -17.31 -1.50 6.37
C GLY A 17 -17.38 -0.62 7.63
N LEU A 18 -17.83 -1.16 8.77
CA LEU A 18 -17.90 -0.38 10.02
C LEU A 18 -16.52 -0.08 10.58
N ARG A 19 -16.37 1.13 11.09
CA ARG A 19 -15.17 1.61 11.79
C ARG A 19 -15.39 1.62 13.29
N ASP A 20 -14.34 1.39 14.06
CA ASP A 20 -14.39 1.62 15.50
C ASP A 20 -14.31 3.13 15.84
N SER A 21 -14.33 3.47 17.13
CA SER A 21 -14.29 4.86 17.60
C SER A 21 -13.00 5.61 17.26
N THR A 22 -11.97 4.91 16.76
CA THR A 22 -10.69 5.46 16.32
C THR A 22 -10.57 5.50 14.80
N GLY A 23 -11.61 5.11 14.06
CA GLY A 23 -11.61 5.11 12.60
C GLY A 23 -11.06 3.84 11.96
N VAL A 24 -10.64 2.86 12.77
CA VAL A 24 -10.03 1.60 12.30
C VAL A 24 -11.11 0.65 11.78
N SER A 25 -10.93 0.16 10.57
CA SER A 25 -11.79 -0.82 9.93
C SER A 25 -11.26 -2.25 10.07
N PRO A 26 -12.11 -3.27 9.84
CA PRO A 26 -11.68 -4.66 9.77
C PRO A 26 -10.55 -4.96 8.80
N ILE A 27 -10.52 -4.28 7.65
CA ILE A 27 -9.47 -4.48 6.65
C ILE A 27 -8.14 -3.90 7.12
N ASP A 28 -8.14 -2.78 7.85
CA ASP A 28 -6.92 -2.20 8.44
C ASP A 28 -6.26 -3.20 9.40
N LEU A 29 -7.04 -3.83 10.29
CA LEU A 29 -6.54 -4.86 11.20
C LEU A 29 -6.03 -6.11 10.47
N ALA A 30 -6.72 -6.53 9.40
CA ALA A 30 -6.28 -7.67 8.61
C ALA A 30 -4.93 -7.38 7.93
N VAL A 31 -4.74 -6.16 7.44
CA VAL A 31 -3.52 -5.73 6.77
C VAL A 31 -2.35 -5.56 7.74
N ASP A 32 -2.58 -4.91 8.89
CA ASP A 32 -1.60 -4.74 9.96
C ASP A 32 -1.12 -6.07 10.57
N HIS A 33 -1.93 -7.12 10.46
CA HIS A 33 -1.58 -8.46 10.93
C HIS A 33 -1.23 -9.45 9.80
N SER A 34 -1.07 -8.97 8.56
CA SER A 34 -0.74 -9.80 7.38
C SER A 34 -1.70 -10.99 7.18
N GLN A 35 -2.99 -10.77 7.39
CA GLN A 35 -4.05 -11.78 7.30
C GLN A 35 -4.61 -11.85 5.88
N ASP A 36 -3.79 -12.25 4.91
CA ASP A 36 -4.08 -12.27 3.47
C ASP A 36 -5.44 -12.88 3.12
N LYS A 37 -5.80 -14.01 3.75
CA LYS A 37 -7.09 -14.69 3.50
C LYS A 37 -8.29 -13.85 3.89
N ILE A 38 -8.14 -13.05 4.96
CA ILE A 38 -9.18 -12.16 5.45
C ILE A 38 -9.27 -10.94 4.55
N VAL A 39 -8.14 -10.39 4.10
CA VAL A 39 -8.10 -9.31 3.10
C VAL A 39 -8.87 -9.75 1.83
N VAL A 40 -8.59 -10.95 1.29
CA VAL A 40 -9.31 -11.49 0.13
C VAL A 40 -10.80 -11.67 0.42
N ALA A 41 -11.16 -12.23 1.57
CA ALA A 41 -12.56 -12.46 1.93
C ALA A 41 -13.36 -11.15 2.07
N LEU A 42 -12.75 -10.12 2.65
CA LEU A 42 -13.34 -8.79 2.80
C LEU A 42 -13.51 -8.11 1.44
N ALA A 43 -12.48 -8.16 0.58
CA ALA A 43 -12.54 -7.62 -0.78
C ALA A 43 -13.67 -8.26 -1.60
N GLN A 44 -13.83 -9.58 -1.52
CA GLN A 44 -14.91 -10.30 -2.21
C GLN A 44 -16.32 -9.94 -1.73
N LYS A 45 -16.44 -9.32 -0.55
CA LYS A 45 -17.71 -8.80 -0.03
C LYS A 45 -18.00 -7.35 -0.45
N GLY A 46 -17.11 -6.75 -1.25
CA GLY A 46 -17.23 -5.36 -1.69
C GLY A 46 -16.94 -4.36 -0.58
N VAL A 47 -16.17 -4.78 0.45
CA VAL A 47 -15.63 -3.84 1.44
C VAL A 47 -14.64 -2.94 0.72
N ASP A 48 -14.74 -1.65 0.98
CA ASP A 48 -13.78 -0.67 0.48
C ASP A 48 -12.37 -1.03 0.97
N LEU A 49 -11.43 -1.12 0.04
CA LEU A 49 -10.03 -1.42 0.33
C LEU A 49 -9.28 -0.18 0.81
N GLU A 50 -9.88 0.98 0.60
CA GLU A 50 -9.37 2.29 0.93
C GLU A 50 -9.94 2.70 2.31
N GLY A 51 -9.04 2.89 3.28
CA GLY A 51 -9.38 3.48 4.57
C GLY A 51 -9.80 4.95 4.43
N ALA A 52 -10.52 5.51 5.41
CA ALA A 52 -11.05 6.88 5.36
C ALA A 52 -9.97 7.96 5.42
N ASP A 53 -8.74 7.58 5.78
CA ASP A 53 -7.57 8.46 5.85
C ASP A 53 -6.45 8.03 4.87
N GLU A 54 -6.71 7.07 3.97
CA GLU A 54 -5.80 6.56 2.93
C GLU A 54 -4.44 5.95 3.40
N PRO A 55 -4.04 4.77 2.87
CA PRO A 55 -4.66 3.53 3.34
C PRO A 55 -3.68 2.35 3.52
N SER A 56 -4.15 1.34 4.27
CA SER A 56 -3.77 -0.09 4.28
C SER A 56 -2.53 -0.55 3.47
N LEU A 57 -2.46 -0.29 2.18
CA LEU A 57 -1.33 -0.64 1.32
C LEU A 57 0.00 -0.02 1.77
N GLU A 58 -0.01 1.22 2.25
CA GLU A 58 1.17 1.89 2.80
C GLU A 58 1.60 1.26 4.11
N SER A 59 0.66 0.92 5.00
CA SER A 59 0.95 0.14 6.22
C SER A 59 1.55 -1.21 5.88
N ALA A 60 1.03 -1.91 4.85
CA ALA A 60 1.59 -3.16 4.38
C ALA A 60 3.03 -2.99 3.88
N VAL A 61 3.32 -1.90 3.16
CA VAL A 61 4.67 -1.57 2.70
C VAL A 61 5.59 -1.19 3.86
N GLY A 62 5.15 -0.34 4.78
CA GLY A 62 5.92 0.10 5.95
C GLY A 62 6.28 -1.04 6.89
N HIS A 63 5.40 -2.03 7.03
CA HIS A 63 5.65 -3.26 7.80
C HIS A 63 6.31 -4.38 6.98
N ASN A 64 6.62 -4.18 5.70
CA ASN A 64 7.16 -5.20 4.79
C ASN A 64 6.30 -6.46 4.68
N HIS A 65 4.98 -6.33 4.81
CA HIS A 65 4.01 -7.39 4.57
C HIS A 65 3.82 -7.63 3.06
N PHE A 66 4.88 -8.09 2.39
CA PHE A 66 4.92 -8.20 0.92
C PHE A 66 3.84 -9.12 0.34
N SER A 67 3.43 -10.16 1.08
CA SER A 67 2.30 -11.01 0.66
C SER A 67 1.00 -10.21 0.63
N THR A 68 0.73 -9.44 1.70
CA THR A 68 -0.42 -8.53 1.79
C THR A 68 -0.37 -7.44 0.72
N VAL A 69 0.79 -6.86 0.42
CA VAL A 69 0.95 -5.88 -0.68
C VAL A 69 0.48 -6.47 -2.01
N ARG A 70 0.94 -7.68 -2.34
CA ARG A 70 0.53 -8.38 -3.57
C ARG A 70 -0.97 -8.69 -3.56
N VAL A 71 -1.51 -9.12 -2.42
CA VAL A 71 -2.93 -9.43 -2.27
C VAL A 71 -3.78 -8.17 -2.48
N LEU A 72 -3.47 -7.08 -1.79
CA LEU A 72 -4.20 -5.80 -1.89
C LEU A 72 -4.25 -5.31 -3.34
N LEU A 73 -3.11 -5.24 -4.02
CA LEU A 73 -3.05 -4.84 -5.42
C LEU A 73 -3.78 -5.82 -6.34
N ALA A 74 -3.72 -7.12 -6.08
CA ALA A 74 -4.44 -8.13 -6.86
C ALA A 74 -5.97 -8.08 -6.67
N VAL A 75 -6.45 -7.63 -5.50
CA VAL A 75 -7.90 -7.44 -5.26
C VAL A 75 -8.38 -6.04 -5.64
N GLY A 76 -7.52 -5.19 -6.22
CA GLY A 76 -7.89 -3.92 -6.80
C GLY A 76 -7.66 -2.69 -5.93
N ALA A 77 -6.83 -2.79 -4.88
CA ALA A 77 -6.40 -1.60 -4.12
C ALA A 77 -5.68 -0.62 -5.06
N ASN A 78 -5.94 0.67 -4.90
CA ASN A 78 -5.28 1.70 -5.69
C ASN A 78 -3.81 1.85 -5.27
N ALA A 79 -2.88 1.70 -6.22
CA ALA A 79 -1.44 1.92 -5.99
C ALA A 79 -1.05 3.41 -5.91
N ASN A 80 -1.94 4.29 -6.39
CA ASN A 80 -1.79 5.73 -6.42
C ASN A 80 -2.94 6.40 -5.64
N PRO A 81 -3.12 6.10 -4.34
CA PRO A 81 -4.16 6.75 -3.54
C PRO A 81 -3.86 8.24 -3.41
N VAL A 82 -4.88 9.07 -3.57
CA VAL A 82 -4.71 10.52 -3.53
C VAL A 82 -5.14 11.00 -2.15
N SER A 83 -4.21 10.98 -1.19
CA SER A 83 -4.51 11.47 0.15
C SER A 83 -4.37 12.98 0.25
N ASP A 84 -5.37 13.64 0.83
CA ASP A 84 -5.32 15.06 1.19
C ASP A 84 -4.41 15.33 2.40
N HIS A 85 -3.90 14.28 3.05
CA HIS A 85 -3.23 14.34 4.35
C HIS A 85 -1.74 14.01 4.31
N VAL A 86 -1.22 13.52 3.18
CA VAL A 86 0.19 13.13 3.10
C VAL A 86 0.87 13.62 1.82
N SER A 87 2.15 13.96 1.96
CA SER A 87 2.98 14.53 0.89
C SER A 87 3.46 13.50 -0.15
N TYR A 88 3.07 12.24 -0.04
CA TYR A 88 3.33 11.20 -1.02
C TYR A 88 1.99 10.73 -1.59
N THR A 89 1.86 10.71 -2.92
CA THR A 89 0.60 10.42 -3.63
C THR A 89 0.61 9.02 -4.25
N THR A 90 1.72 8.28 -4.11
CA THR A 90 1.78 6.89 -4.58
C THR A 90 2.49 6.00 -3.57
N VAL A 91 2.08 4.74 -3.48
CA VAL A 91 2.75 3.77 -2.59
C VAL A 91 4.22 3.57 -2.97
N LEU A 92 4.55 3.74 -4.26
CA LEU A 92 5.93 3.62 -4.73
C LEU A 92 6.78 4.81 -4.30
N GLN A 93 6.21 6.03 -4.28
CA GLN A 93 6.86 7.20 -3.67
C GLN A 93 7.03 7.02 -2.16
N PHE A 94 6.07 6.43 -1.45
CA PHE A 94 6.23 6.13 -0.03
C PHE A 94 7.42 5.17 0.22
N ALA A 95 7.52 4.10 -0.58
CA ALA A 95 8.67 3.19 -0.52
C ALA A 95 9.99 3.90 -0.88
N ALA A 96 9.96 4.82 -1.83
CA ALA A 96 11.11 5.64 -2.22
C ALA A 96 11.56 6.60 -1.11
N TYR A 97 10.61 7.34 -0.52
CA TYR A 97 10.83 8.27 0.58
C TYR A 97 11.42 7.59 1.81
N THR A 98 10.92 6.38 2.15
CA THR A 98 11.37 5.60 3.31
C THR A 98 12.66 4.78 3.05
N ASP A 99 13.27 4.90 1.88
CA ASP A 99 14.40 4.07 1.40
C ASP A 99 14.13 2.55 1.47
N ASN A 100 12.85 2.15 1.37
CA ASN A 100 12.42 0.75 1.43
C ASN A 100 12.62 0.05 0.08
N ALA A 101 13.89 -0.20 -0.26
CA ALA A 101 14.28 -0.87 -1.49
C ALA A 101 13.71 -2.30 -1.64
N ALA A 102 13.31 -2.94 -0.53
CA ALA A 102 12.73 -4.29 -0.56
C ALA A 102 11.26 -4.29 -1.03
N ALA A 103 10.50 -3.24 -0.72
CA ALA A 103 9.11 -3.11 -1.15
C ALA A 103 8.97 -2.71 -2.63
N ILE A 104 9.91 -1.93 -3.16
CA ILE A 104 9.91 -1.41 -4.54
C ILE A 104 9.65 -2.49 -5.61
N PRO A 105 10.42 -3.61 -5.67
CA PRO A 105 10.15 -4.65 -6.67
C PRO A 105 8.79 -5.31 -6.45
N VAL A 106 8.34 -5.48 -5.21
CA VAL A 106 7.05 -6.11 -4.89
C VAL A 106 5.89 -5.26 -5.41
N VAL A 107 5.96 -3.94 -5.18
CA VAL A 107 4.97 -2.96 -5.60
C VAL A 107 4.89 -2.88 -7.13
N ILE A 108 6.03 -2.83 -7.82
CA ILE A 108 6.09 -2.79 -9.29
C ILE A 108 5.62 -4.11 -9.91
N GLU A 109 6.06 -5.26 -9.39
CA GLU A 109 5.61 -6.58 -9.85
C GLU A 109 4.09 -6.79 -9.66
N ALA A 110 3.51 -6.13 -8.67
CA ALA A 110 2.08 -6.16 -8.40
C ALA A 110 1.27 -5.15 -9.24
N GLY A 111 1.92 -4.42 -10.17
CA GLY A 111 1.26 -3.63 -11.19
C GLY A 111 1.37 -2.11 -11.02
N ALA A 112 2.10 -1.62 -10.01
CA ALA A 112 2.36 -0.19 -9.89
C ALA A 112 3.28 0.29 -11.02
N ASN A 113 2.98 1.48 -11.57
CA ASN A 113 3.81 2.11 -12.57
C ASN A 113 5.03 2.77 -11.91
N VAL A 114 6.24 2.45 -12.41
CA VAL A 114 7.50 3.01 -11.92
C VAL A 114 7.60 4.53 -12.12
N GLU A 115 6.88 5.05 -13.11
CA GLU A 115 6.78 6.48 -13.44
C GLU A 115 5.53 7.16 -12.87
N SER A 116 4.79 6.52 -11.95
CA SER A 116 3.63 7.17 -11.33
C SER A 116 4.07 8.41 -10.56
N ALA A 117 3.73 9.58 -11.09
CA ALA A 117 3.99 10.85 -10.44
C ALA A 117 2.86 11.25 -9.48
N ASP A 118 3.18 12.08 -8.49
CA ASP A 118 2.18 12.69 -7.61
C ASP A 118 1.43 13.88 -8.23
N LEU A 119 0.58 14.53 -7.42
CA LEU A 119 -0.13 15.76 -7.80
C LEU A 119 0.81 16.95 -8.10
N HIS A 120 2.10 16.84 -7.79
CA HIS A 120 3.14 17.81 -8.10
C HIS A 120 4.02 17.36 -9.26
N ASP A 121 3.61 16.32 -9.99
CA ASP A 121 4.36 15.68 -11.07
C ASP A 121 5.72 15.09 -10.62
N GLU A 122 5.93 14.85 -9.32
CA GLU A 122 7.17 14.26 -8.82
C GLU A 122 7.17 12.73 -8.96
N THR A 123 8.16 12.18 -9.66
CA THR A 123 8.30 10.73 -9.82
C THR A 123 8.85 10.06 -8.55
N PRO A 124 8.71 8.72 -8.39
CA PRO A 124 9.33 8.00 -7.29
C PRO A 124 10.85 8.15 -7.27
N LEU A 125 11.48 8.22 -8.45
CA LEU A 125 12.91 8.48 -8.58
C LEU A 125 13.29 9.88 -8.08
N PHE A 126 12.50 10.90 -8.43
CA PHE A 126 12.70 12.27 -7.93
C PHE A 126 12.59 12.31 -6.41
N SER A 127 11.55 11.69 -5.83
CA SER A 127 11.37 11.60 -4.38
C SER A 127 12.52 10.88 -3.69
N ALA A 128 13.01 9.76 -4.23
CA ALA A 128 14.19 9.07 -3.69
C ALA A 128 15.44 9.96 -3.72
N ALA A 129 15.63 10.73 -4.80
CA ALA A 129 16.79 11.60 -4.97
C ALA A 129 16.77 12.79 -4.00
N THR A 130 15.61 13.44 -3.79
CA THR A 130 15.48 14.59 -2.88
C THR A 130 15.67 14.20 -1.41
N HIS A 131 15.34 12.97 -1.04
CA HIS A 131 15.46 12.46 0.32
C HIS A 131 16.77 11.68 0.58
N GLY A 132 17.61 11.50 -0.44
CA GLY A 132 18.88 10.77 -0.31
C GLY A 132 18.72 9.25 -0.16
N SER A 133 17.57 8.69 -0.56
CA SER A 133 17.21 7.28 -0.47
C SER A 133 17.98 6.45 -1.51
N CYS A 134 19.26 6.25 -1.25
CA CYS A 134 20.20 5.66 -2.20
C CYS A 134 19.87 4.21 -2.56
N ALA A 135 19.27 3.42 -1.65
CA ALA A 135 18.90 2.05 -1.95
C ALA A 135 17.65 2.01 -2.83
N ALA A 136 16.67 2.85 -2.53
CA ALA A 136 15.48 3.02 -3.36
C ALA A 136 15.81 3.51 -4.77
N MET A 137 16.66 4.55 -4.90
CA MET A 137 17.11 5.03 -6.22
C MET A 137 17.70 3.91 -7.07
N ARG A 138 18.59 3.10 -6.49
CA ARG A 138 19.19 1.96 -7.21
C ARG A 138 18.14 0.95 -7.65
N ALA A 139 17.20 0.59 -6.78
CA ALA A 139 16.15 -0.36 -7.09
C ALA A 139 15.22 0.16 -8.21
N ILE A 140 14.81 1.43 -8.12
CA ILE A 140 13.94 2.09 -9.11
C ILE A 140 14.61 2.15 -10.48
N LEU A 141 15.89 2.56 -10.54
CA LEU A 141 16.67 2.59 -11.79
C LEU A 141 16.88 1.18 -12.38
N GLN A 142 17.12 0.18 -11.54
CA GLN A 142 17.26 -1.22 -11.99
C GLN A 142 15.96 -1.77 -12.60
N LEU A 143 14.82 -1.26 -12.17
CA LEU A 143 13.49 -1.63 -12.67
C LEU A 143 13.03 -0.77 -13.86
N GLY A 144 13.94 0.02 -14.43
CA GLY A 144 13.73 0.68 -15.72
C GLY A 144 13.15 2.08 -15.63
N ALA A 145 13.22 2.72 -14.46
CA ALA A 145 12.83 4.13 -14.35
C ALA A 145 13.70 5.02 -15.25
N ASP A 146 13.07 5.99 -15.91
CA ASP A 146 13.78 6.98 -16.72
C ASP A 146 14.48 7.99 -15.79
N ILE A 147 15.80 8.10 -15.93
CA ILE A 147 16.61 9.06 -15.17
C ILE A 147 16.29 10.50 -15.55
N ASP A 148 15.81 10.72 -16.76
CA ASP A 148 15.41 12.02 -17.29
C ASP A 148 13.90 12.25 -17.15
N ALA A 149 13.18 11.36 -16.45
CA ALA A 149 11.78 11.55 -16.13
C ALA A 149 11.61 12.90 -15.42
N LYS A 150 10.92 13.81 -16.10
CA LYS A 150 10.77 15.18 -15.65
C LYS A 150 9.67 15.26 -14.58
N LYS A 151 9.83 16.24 -13.70
CA LYS A 151 8.72 16.88 -13.00
C LYS A 151 7.90 17.71 -13.99
#